data_AF-A0Y6M9-F1
#
_entry.id   AF-A0Y6M9-F1
#
_cell.length_a   1.000
_cell.length_b   1.000
_cell.length_c   1.000
_cell.angle_alpha   90.00
_cell.angle_beta   90.00
_cell.angle_gamma   90.00
#
_symmetry.space_group_name_H-M   'P 1'
#
loop_
_entity.id
_entity.type
_entity.pdbx_description
1 polymer ?
#
loop_
_entity_poly.entity_id
_entity_poly.type
_entity_poly.pdbx_seq_one_letter_code
_entity_poly.pdbx_strand_id
1 'polypeptide(L)'
;MRYLILSSICIYFIIFYSVVKLNISYSYDSMKELVNYLTASSGVVFTILGLWIAYVYPNAIVKIVRPSIEDILKSEDIARIRRMLIVLCFCILIIGVALLFHLSYLFLVKTPFYASNALLIKNFALSVIGCASLLQLIVFYFVIATNINFLHDLYTKTNMNEVNEKLSK
;
A
#
# COMPACT_ATOMS: atom_id res chain seq x y z
N MET A 1 -5.09 -15.74 5.43
CA MET A 1 -5.29 -14.55 6.29
C MET A 1 -4.75 -14.72 7.71
N ARG A 2 -5.10 -15.79 8.46
CA ARG A 2 -4.61 -16.02 9.84
C ARG A 2 -3.08 -15.88 10.00
N TYR A 3 -2.30 -16.54 9.16
CA TYR A 3 -0.84 -16.47 9.20
C TYR A 3 -0.26 -15.07 8.89
N LEU A 4 -0.92 -14.32 8.00
CA LEU A 4 -0.51 -12.95 7.68
C LEU A 4 -0.74 -12.03 8.87
N ILE A 5 -1.91 -12.11 9.51
CA ILE A 5 -2.23 -11.33 10.72
C ILE A 5 -1.24 -11.66 11.84
N LEU A 6 -0.94 -12.96 12.05
CA LEU A 6 0.04 -13.38 13.05
C LEU A 6 1.42 -12.79 12.76
N SER A 7 1.88 -12.86 11.51
CA SER A 7 3.17 -12.30 11.11
C SER A 7 3.24 -10.78 11.30
N SER A 8 2.18 -10.03 10.99
CA SER A 8 2.12 -8.59 11.20
C SER A 8 2.18 -8.22 12.69
N ILE A 9 1.52 -8.98 13.55
CA ILE A 9 1.57 -8.79 15.00
C ILE A 9 2.99 -9.06 15.53
N CYS A 10 3.63 -10.16 15.09
CA CYS A 10 5.02 -10.45 15.46
C CYS A 10 5.97 -9.34 15.03
N ILE A 11 5.86 -8.85 13.79
CA ILE A 11 6.68 -7.74 13.29
C ILE A 11 6.51 -6.49 14.15
N TYR A 12 5.27 -6.15 14.52
CA TYR A 12 5.00 -5.02 15.41
C TYR A 12 5.71 -5.16 16.77
N PHE A 13 5.59 -6.33 17.42
CA PHE A 13 6.27 -6.57 18.70
C PHE A 13 7.79 -6.52 18.60
N ILE A 14 8.37 -7.01 17.51
CA ILE A 14 9.82 -6.93 17.25
C ILE A 14 10.27 -5.48 17.15
N ILE A 15 9.52 -4.65 16.41
CA ILE A 15 9.81 -3.22 16.24
C ILE A 15 9.68 -2.50 17.58
N PHE A 16 8.59 -2.75 18.31
CA PHE A 16 8.36 -2.14 19.61
C PHE A 16 9.47 -2.47 20.61
N TYR A 17 9.85 -3.75 20.71
CA TYR A 17 10.96 -4.17 21.57
C TYR A 17 12.28 -3.50 21.16
N SER A 18 12.55 -3.40 19.86
CA SER A 18 13.75 -2.74 19.34
C SER A 18 13.79 -1.25 19.68
N VAL A 19 12.67 -0.55 19.52
CA VAL A 19 12.54 0.88 19.87
C VAL A 19 12.76 1.11 21.36
N VAL A 20 12.14 0.29 22.22
CA VAL A 20 12.31 0.39 23.68
C VAL A 20 13.76 0.13 24.10
N LYS A 21 14.41 -0.87 23.50
CA LYS A 21 15.81 -1.23 23.84
C LYS A 21 16.82 -0.18 23.37
N LEU A 22 16.58 0.44 22.22
CA LEU A 22 17.49 1.43 21.64
C LEU A 22 17.29 2.84 22.20
N ASN A 23 16.19 3.09 22.92
CA ASN A 23 15.85 4.37 23.53
C ASN A 23 16.04 5.56 22.57
N ILE A 24 15.45 5.41 21.37
CA ILE A 24 15.64 6.35 20.27
C ILE A 24 15.05 7.71 20.64
N SER A 25 15.90 8.73 20.72
CA SER A 25 15.48 10.12 20.89
C SER A 25 15.16 10.73 19.52
N TYR A 26 13.96 11.30 19.38
CA TYR A 26 13.52 11.97 18.17
C TYR A 26 12.64 13.18 18.50
N SER A 27 12.61 14.17 17.60
CA SER A 27 11.75 15.34 17.72
C SER A 27 10.39 15.08 17.09
N TYR A 28 9.37 15.80 17.55
CA TYR A 28 8.03 15.74 16.95
C TYR A 28 8.05 16.17 15.48
N ASP A 29 8.86 17.17 15.12
CA ASP A 29 8.93 17.67 13.75
C ASP A 29 9.48 16.61 12.79
N SER A 30 10.53 15.88 13.17
CA SER A 30 11.04 14.75 12.36
C SER A 30 9.97 13.66 12.19
N MET A 31 9.19 13.40 13.23
CA MET A 31 8.11 12.42 13.18
C MET A 31 6.98 12.87 12.24
N LYS A 32 6.59 14.14 12.35
CA LYS A 32 5.56 14.77 11.51
C LYS A 32 5.98 14.77 10.04
N GLU A 33 7.22 15.10 9.75
CA GLU A 33 7.78 15.04 8.39
C GLU A 33 7.69 13.63 7.81
N LEU A 34 8.10 12.60 8.58
CA LEU A 34 7.99 11.21 8.14
C LEU A 34 6.53 10.82 7.83
N VAL A 35 5.59 11.19 8.70
CA VAL A 35 4.15 10.94 8.49
C VAL A 35 3.63 11.65 7.24
N ASN A 36 4.08 12.88 6.98
CA ASN A 36 3.74 13.63 5.77
C ASN A 36 4.29 12.93 4.51
N TYR A 37 5.53 12.43 4.55
CA TYR A 37 6.10 11.65 3.44
C TYR A 37 5.33 10.36 3.17
N LEU A 38 4.89 9.65 4.22
CA LEU A 38 4.05 8.45 4.08
C LEU A 38 2.72 8.78 3.41
N THR A 39 2.07 9.86 3.83
CA THR A 39 0.79 10.30 3.26
C THR A 39 0.94 10.73 1.79
N ALA A 40 1.96 11.53 1.49
CA ALA A 40 2.24 12.00 0.13
C ALA A 40 2.56 10.83 -0.82
N SER A 41 3.42 9.91 -0.39
CA SER A 41 3.79 8.75 -1.20
C SER A 41 2.63 7.76 -1.38
N SER A 42 1.80 7.54 -0.34
CA SER A 42 0.55 6.78 -0.47
C SER A 42 -0.41 7.42 -1.48
N GLY A 43 -0.52 8.75 -1.51
CA GLY A 43 -1.35 9.47 -2.48
C GLY A 43 -0.87 9.30 -3.93
N VAL A 44 0.45 9.34 -4.16
CA VAL A 44 1.04 9.06 -5.49
C VAL A 44 0.71 7.64 -5.92
N VAL A 45 0.90 6.65 -5.05
CA VAL A 45 0.58 5.25 -5.35
C VAL A 45 -0.91 5.06 -5.63
N PHE A 46 -1.78 5.65 -4.81
CA PHE A 46 -3.23 5.61 -4.99
C PHE A 46 -3.63 6.13 -6.38
N THR A 47 -3.00 7.22 -6.83
CA THR A 47 -3.24 7.79 -8.17
C THR A 47 -2.84 6.82 -9.28
N ILE A 48 -1.63 6.24 -9.21
CA ILE A 48 -1.13 5.30 -10.22
C ILE A 48 -2.04 4.06 -10.30
N LEU A 49 -2.38 3.46 -9.15
CA LEU A 49 -3.24 2.28 -9.11
C LEU A 49 -4.69 2.60 -9.47
N GLY A 50 -5.18 3.79 -9.15
CA GLY A 50 -6.50 4.27 -9.55
C GLY A 50 -6.64 4.32 -11.07
N LEU A 51 -5.61 4.82 -11.77
CA LEU A 51 -5.53 4.78 -13.23
C LEU A 51 -5.55 3.34 -13.76
N TRP A 52 -4.79 2.43 -13.13
CA TRP A 52 -4.79 1.01 -13.51
C TRP A 52 -6.17 0.35 -13.38
N ILE A 53 -6.85 0.59 -12.26
CA ILE A 53 -8.18 0.03 -12.03
C ILE A 53 -9.16 0.61 -13.06
N ALA A 54 -9.14 1.92 -13.32
CA ALA A 54 -10.01 2.54 -14.31
C ALA A 54 -9.83 1.94 -15.73
N TYR A 55 -8.60 1.55 -16.09
CA TYR A 55 -8.32 0.89 -17.37
C TYR A 55 -8.79 -0.58 -17.42
N VAL A 56 -8.51 -1.36 -16.36
CA VAL A 56 -8.78 -2.81 -16.36
C VAL A 56 -10.26 -3.12 -16.07
N TYR A 57 -10.93 -2.29 -15.28
CA TYR A 57 -12.27 -2.57 -14.75
C TYR A 57 -13.37 -2.69 -15.82
N PRO A 58 -13.46 -1.82 -16.85
CA PRO A 58 -14.46 -1.98 -17.91
C PRO A 58 -14.34 -3.32 -18.65
N ASN A 59 -13.11 -3.75 -18.94
CA ASN A 59 -12.85 -5.03 -19.60
C ASN A 59 -13.29 -6.22 -18.75
N ALA A 60 -13.18 -6.11 -17.42
CA ALA A 60 -13.66 -7.13 -16.50
C ALA A 60 -15.21 -7.17 -16.45
N ILE A 61 -15.88 -6.01 -16.42
CA ILE A 61 -17.35 -5.94 -16.41
C ILE A 61 -17.95 -6.51 -17.70
N VAL A 62 -17.43 -6.09 -18.87
CA VAL A 62 -17.97 -6.53 -20.17
C VAL A 62 -17.95 -8.06 -20.29
N LYS A 63 -16.88 -8.70 -19.80
CA LYS A 63 -16.74 -10.16 -19.78
C LYS A 63 -17.70 -10.87 -18.81
N ILE A 64 -18.08 -10.23 -17.70
CA ILE A 64 -19.08 -10.77 -16.76
C ILE A 64 -20.49 -10.67 -17.34
N VAL A 65 -20.81 -9.56 -18.02
CA VAL A 65 -22.16 -9.29 -18.54
C VAL A 65 -22.43 -10.03 -19.86
N ARG A 66 -21.40 -10.31 -20.66
CA ARG A 66 -21.49 -11.10 -21.89
C ARG A 66 -20.53 -12.30 -21.81
N PRO A 67 -20.91 -13.38 -21.11
CA PRO A 67 -20.08 -14.58 -21.10
C PRO A 67 -20.10 -15.21 -22.51
N SER A 68 -19.04 -15.01 -23.28
CA SER A 68 -18.82 -15.83 -24.48
C SER A 68 -18.35 -17.22 -24.04
N ILE A 69 -18.57 -18.26 -24.86
CA ILE A 69 -18.30 -19.66 -24.51
C ILE A 69 -16.78 -19.92 -24.29
N GLU A 70 -15.91 -19.02 -24.72
CA GLU A 70 -14.45 -19.03 -24.47
C GLU A 70 -14.02 -18.19 -23.25
N ASP A 71 -14.92 -17.40 -22.65
CA ASP A 71 -14.65 -16.46 -21.56
C ASP A 71 -14.89 -17.08 -20.17
N ILE A 72 -14.36 -18.29 -19.95
CA ILE A 72 -14.03 -18.71 -18.57
C ILE A 72 -12.87 -17.83 -18.16
N LEU A 73 -13.22 -16.70 -17.57
CA LEU A 73 -12.37 -15.78 -16.84
C LEU A 73 -10.98 -16.37 -16.59
N LYS A 74 -9.95 -15.93 -17.34
CA LYS A 74 -8.58 -16.29 -16.98
C LYS A 74 -8.41 -15.82 -15.54
N SER A 75 -8.33 -16.77 -14.60
CA SER A 75 -8.28 -16.54 -13.15
C SER A 75 -7.24 -15.50 -12.75
N GLU A 76 -6.24 -15.31 -13.62
CA GLU A 76 -5.20 -14.32 -13.59
C GLU A 76 -5.67 -12.85 -13.60
N ASP A 77 -6.65 -12.47 -14.43
CA ASP A 77 -7.12 -11.08 -14.56
C ASP A 77 -7.85 -10.62 -13.28
N ILE A 78 -8.76 -11.44 -12.75
CA ILE A 78 -9.40 -11.17 -11.45
C ILE A 78 -8.34 -11.15 -10.33
N ALA A 79 -7.39 -12.09 -10.36
CA ALA A 79 -6.33 -12.10 -9.35
C ALA A 79 -5.50 -10.81 -9.39
N ARG A 80 -5.23 -10.25 -10.58
CA ARG A 80 -4.53 -8.98 -10.76
C ARG A 80 -5.32 -7.80 -10.20
N ILE A 81 -6.60 -7.67 -10.55
CA ILE A 81 -7.48 -6.61 -10.03
C ILE A 81 -7.55 -6.70 -8.50
N ARG A 82 -7.75 -7.90 -7.97
CA ARG A 82 -7.80 -8.14 -6.52
C ARG A 82 -6.50 -7.70 -5.83
N ARG A 83 -5.33 -8.01 -6.41
CA ARG A 83 -4.03 -7.55 -5.87
C ARG A 83 -3.94 -6.02 -5.86
N MET A 84 -4.32 -5.35 -6.94
CA MET A 84 -4.31 -3.89 -7.02
C MET A 84 -5.22 -3.25 -5.96
N LEU A 85 -6.43 -3.79 -5.76
CA LEU A 85 -7.36 -3.32 -4.73
C LEU A 85 -6.80 -3.50 -3.32
N ILE A 86 -6.14 -4.62 -3.02
CA ILE A 86 -5.50 -4.82 -1.70
C ILE A 86 -4.42 -3.77 -1.45
N VAL A 87 -3.60 -3.45 -2.45
CA VAL A 87 -2.56 -2.40 -2.32
C VAL A 87 -3.21 -1.03 -2.09
N LEU A 88 -4.32 -0.74 -2.77
CA LEU A 88 -5.08 0.49 -2.56
C LEU A 88 -5.66 0.58 -1.14
N CYS A 89 -6.18 -0.53 -0.59
CA CYS A 89 -6.57 -0.61 0.82
C CYS A 89 -5.40 -0.32 1.77
N PHE A 90 -4.19 -0.78 1.47
CA PHE A 90 -3.01 -0.46 2.28
C PHE A 90 -2.66 1.02 2.23
N CYS A 91 -2.73 1.68 1.08
CA CYS A 91 -2.53 3.14 1.00
C CYS A 91 -3.55 3.90 1.86
N ILE A 92 -4.83 3.53 1.79
CA ILE A 92 -5.88 4.14 2.62
C ILE A 92 -5.59 3.90 4.11
N LEU A 93 -5.15 2.70 4.47
CA LEU A 93 -4.80 2.36 5.85
C LEU A 93 -3.62 3.22 6.36
N ILE A 94 -2.58 3.42 5.56
CA ILE A 94 -1.43 4.26 5.92
C ILE A 94 -1.87 5.71 6.14
N ILE A 95 -2.69 6.26 5.23
CA ILE A 95 -3.27 7.61 5.38
C ILE A 95 -4.15 7.70 6.64
N GLY A 96 -4.95 6.67 6.91
CA GLY A 96 -5.78 6.60 8.13
C GLY A 96 -4.94 6.59 9.40
N VAL A 97 -3.85 5.83 9.44
CA VAL A 97 -2.90 5.82 10.56
C VAL A 97 -2.23 7.19 10.73
N ALA A 98 -1.83 7.84 9.63
CA ALA A 98 -1.28 9.20 9.66
C ALA A 98 -2.27 10.23 10.23
N LEU A 99 -3.54 10.15 9.82
CA LEU A 99 -4.60 11.00 10.36
C LEU A 99 -4.79 10.78 11.86
N LEU A 100 -4.87 9.51 12.29
CA LEU A 100 -4.99 9.16 13.71
C LEU A 100 -3.78 9.64 14.52
N PHE A 101 -2.57 9.62 13.96
CA PHE A 101 -1.38 10.15 14.61
C PHE A 101 -1.51 11.67 14.88
N HIS A 102 -1.88 12.46 13.87
CA HIS A 102 -2.07 13.91 14.04
C HIS A 102 -3.21 14.23 15.02
N LEU A 103 -4.31 13.47 14.94
CA LEU A 103 -5.44 13.62 15.85
C LEU A 103 -5.04 13.30 17.31
N SER A 104 -4.33 12.19 17.51
CA SER A 104 -3.85 11.77 18.83
C SER A 104 -2.91 12.80 19.43
N TYR A 105 -2.01 13.39 18.63
CA TYR A 105 -1.13 14.47 19.08
C TYR A 105 -1.93 15.67 19.60
N LEU A 106 -2.94 16.12 18.85
CA LEU A 106 -3.78 17.26 19.21
C LEU A 106 -4.48 17.07 20.56
N PHE A 107 -5.01 15.88 20.82
CA PHE A 107 -5.74 15.58 22.05
C PHE A 107 -4.82 15.24 23.23
N LEU A 108 -3.66 14.62 23.02
CA LEU A 108 -2.84 14.09 24.11
C LEU A 108 -1.82 15.09 24.65
N VAL A 109 -1.19 15.93 23.81
CA VAL A 109 0.04 16.65 24.21
C VAL A 109 -0.11 17.55 25.44
N LYS A 110 -1.29 18.14 25.65
CA LYS A 110 -1.55 19.06 26.78
C LYS A 110 -2.19 18.37 27.98
N THR A 111 -2.33 17.05 27.95
CA THR A 111 -2.99 16.31 29.04
C THR A 111 -1.98 15.88 30.11
N PRO A 112 -2.38 15.82 31.40
CA PRO A 112 -1.53 15.31 32.47
C PRO A 112 -1.14 13.83 32.28
N PHE A 113 -1.96 13.08 31.54
CA PHE A 113 -1.66 11.70 31.14
C PHE A 113 -0.41 11.61 30.27
N TYR A 114 -0.24 12.54 29.32
CA TYR A 114 0.95 12.60 28.47
C TYR A 114 2.20 12.93 29.27
N ALA A 115 2.13 13.88 30.21
CA ALA A 115 3.26 14.23 31.07
C ALA A 115 3.77 13.03 31.90
N SER A 116 2.86 12.18 32.38
CA SER A 116 3.20 11.02 33.21
C SER A 116 3.73 9.83 32.41
N ASN A 117 3.35 9.69 31.13
CA ASN A 117 3.64 8.50 30.30
C ASN A 117 4.35 8.83 28.97
N ALA A 118 5.00 9.99 28.88
CA ALA A 118 5.54 10.53 27.64
C ALA A 118 6.46 9.55 26.89
N LEU A 119 7.34 8.84 27.62
CA LEU A 119 8.27 7.88 27.03
C LEU A 119 7.54 6.71 26.35
N LEU A 120 6.55 6.14 27.03
CA LEU A 120 5.79 5.00 26.51
C LEU A 120 4.97 5.42 25.29
N ILE A 121 4.32 6.58 25.35
CA ILE A 121 3.52 7.13 24.24
C ILE A 121 4.42 7.40 23.01
N LYS A 122 5.60 7.98 23.21
CA LYS A 122 6.58 8.20 22.13
C LYS A 122 7.03 6.88 21.51
N ASN A 123 7.45 5.92 22.32
CA ASN A 123 7.91 4.61 21.82
C ASN A 123 6.79 3.88 21.05
N PHE A 124 5.56 3.95 21.54
CA PHE A 124 4.39 3.41 20.85
C PHE A 124 4.16 4.10 19.50
N ALA A 125 4.14 5.43 19.47
CA ALA A 125 3.95 6.21 18.25
C ALA A 125 5.05 5.92 17.20
N LEU A 126 6.31 5.88 17.63
CA LEU A 126 7.45 5.54 16.76
C LEU A 126 7.30 4.13 16.17
N SER A 127 6.86 3.17 16.97
CA SER A 127 6.68 1.78 16.52
C SER A 127 5.54 1.65 15.50
N VAL A 128 4.43 2.35 15.72
CA VAL A 128 3.28 2.36 14.79
C VAL A 128 3.69 2.96 13.44
N ILE A 129 4.35 4.11 13.43
CA ILE A 129 4.78 4.73 12.18
C ILE A 129 5.90 3.92 11.52
N GLY A 130 6.82 3.32 12.29
CA GLY A 130 7.81 2.39 11.75
C GLY A 130 7.17 1.20 11.03
N CYS A 131 6.10 0.63 11.58
CA CYS A 131 5.32 -0.41 10.89
C CYS A 131 4.66 0.11 9.61
N ALA A 132 4.08 1.31 9.64
CA ALA A 132 3.50 1.95 8.47
C ALA A 132 4.54 2.19 7.37
N SER A 133 5.77 2.57 7.72
CA SER A 133 6.88 2.72 6.78
C SER A 133 7.26 1.40 6.12
N LEU A 134 7.32 0.28 6.87
CA LEU A 134 7.58 -1.03 6.27
C LEU A 134 6.44 -1.45 5.33
N LEU A 135 5.19 -1.19 5.71
CA LEU A 135 4.04 -1.45 4.83
C LEU A 135 4.12 -0.61 3.54
N GLN A 136 4.55 0.65 3.64
CA GLN A 136 4.75 1.52 2.47
C GLN A 136 5.83 0.97 1.52
N LEU A 137 6.90 0.37 2.04
CA LEU A 137 7.92 -0.28 1.19
C LEU A 137 7.35 -1.48 0.42
N ILE A 138 6.51 -2.29 1.07
CA ILE A 138 5.80 -3.40 0.42
C ILE A 138 4.88 -2.87 -0.68
N VAL A 139 4.16 -1.79 -0.40
CA VAL A 139 3.31 -1.10 -1.38
C VAL A 139 4.13 -0.65 -2.59
N PHE A 140 5.30 -0.02 -2.40
CA PHE A 140 6.17 0.36 -3.51
C PHE A 140 6.60 -0.82 -4.37
N TYR A 141 7.00 -1.93 -3.74
CA TYR A 141 7.36 -3.15 -4.46
C TYR A 141 6.22 -3.61 -5.39
N PHE A 142 4.98 -3.67 -4.88
CA PHE A 142 3.83 -4.08 -5.68
C PHE A 142 3.53 -3.12 -6.84
N VAL A 143 3.68 -1.82 -6.62
CA VAL A 143 3.46 -0.81 -7.65
C VAL A 143 4.50 -0.96 -8.76
N ILE A 144 5.77 -1.09 -8.41
CA ILE A 144 6.85 -1.29 -9.40
C ILE A 144 6.58 -2.57 -10.20
N ALA A 145 6.29 -3.69 -9.53
CA ALA A 145 5.97 -4.95 -10.20
C ALA A 145 4.76 -4.83 -11.14
N THR A 146 3.72 -4.10 -10.71
CA THR A 146 2.50 -3.87 -11.51
C THR A 146 2.81 -3.07 -12.78
N ASN A 147 3.63 -2.03 -12.67
CA ASN A 147 4.03 -1.20 -13.81
C ASN A 147 4.94 -1.95 -14.78
N ILE A 148 5.89 -2.75 -14.30
CA ILE A 148 6.76 -3.58 -15.14
C ILE A 148 5.93 -4.62 -15.91
N ASN A 149 5.00 -5.31 -15.24
CA ASN A 149 4.13 -6.28 -15.89
C ASN A 149 3.26 -5.64 -16.97
N PHE A 150 2.74 -4.44 -16.72
CA PHE A 150 2.00 -3.71 -17.74
C PHE A 150 2.87 -3.35 -18.94
N LEU A 151 4.09 -2.86 -18.71
CA LEU A 151 5.01 -2.53 -19.80
C LEU A 151 5.29 -3.77 -20.66
N HIS A 152 5.52 -4.91 -20.03
CA HIS A 152 5.69 -6.19 -20.72
C HIS A 152 4.44 -6.58 -21.53
N ASP A 153 3.24 -6.42 -20.98
CA ASP A 153 1.98 -6.69 -21.69
C ASP A 153 1.81 -5.79 -22.92
N LEU A 154 2.22 -4.52 -22.83
CA LEU A 154 2.21 -3.60 -23.98
C LEU A 154 3.16 -4.05 -25.07
N TYR A 155 4.44 -4.31 -24.74
CA TYR A 155 5.42 -4.75 -25.74
C TYR A 155 4.99 -6.04 -26.43
N THR A 156 4.46 -7.00 -25.67
CA THR A 156 4.00 -8.28 -26.23
C THR A 156 2.86 -8.07 -27.23
N LYS A 157 1.85 -7.25 -26.88
CA LYS A 157 0.72 -6.98 -27.77
C LYS A 157 1.12 -6.21 -29.02
N THR A 158 2.00 -5.22 -28.90
CA THR A 158 2.50 -4.45 -30.06
C THR A 158 3.28 -5.35 -31.02
N ASN A 159 4.20 -6.17 -30.49
CA ASN A 159 4.98 -7.10 -31.31
C ASN A 159 4.10 -8.14 -32.01
N MET A 160 3.09 -8.68 -31.33
CA MET A 160 2.13 -9.60 -31.94
C MET A 160 1.33 -8.95 -33.06
N ASN A 161 0.93 -7.68 -32.90
CA ASN A 161 0.22 -6.95 -33.94
C ASN A 161 1.11 -6.71 -35.18
N GLU A 162 2.38 -6.33 -34.99
CA GLU A 162 3.32 -6.16 -36.10
C GLU A 162 3.60 -7.46 -36.85
N VAL A 163 3.71 -8.59 -36.14
CA VAL A 163 3.89 -9.91 -36.75
C VAL A 163 2.64 -10.33 -37.54
N ASN A 164 1.45 -10.13 -36.97
CA ASN A 164 0.19 -10.44 -37.65
C ASN A 164 -0.02 -9.58 -38.90
N GLU A 165 0.35 -8.30 -38.87
CA GLU A 165 0.28 -7.42 -40.04
C GLU A 165 1.18 -7.93 -41.17
N LYS A 166 2.41 -8.38 -40.85
CA LYS A 166 3.34 -8.94 -41.84
C LYS A 166 2.91 -10.29 -42.41
N LEU A 167 2.20 -11.12 -41.63
CA LEU A 167 1.67 -12.42 -42.08
C LEU A 167 0.40 -12.28 -42.93
N SER A 168 -0.28 -11.14 -42.85
CA SER A 168 -1.52 -10.85 -43.61
C SER A 168 -1.27 -10.23 -45.00
N LYS A 169 -0.01 -9.98 -45.36
CA LYS A 169 0.44 -9.49 -46.68
C LYS A 169 1.14 -10.62 -47.44
#